data_AF-A0A1S8ACN8-F1
#
_entry.id   AF-A0A1S8ACN8-F1
#
_cell.length_a   1.000
_cell.length_b   1.000
_cell.length_c   1.000
_cell.angle_alpha   90.00
_cell.angle_beta   90.00
_cell.angle_gamma   90.00
#
_symmetry.space_group_name_H-M   'P 1'
#
loop_
_entity.id
_entity.type
_entity.pdbx_description
1 polymer ?
#
loop_
_entity_poly.entity_id
_entity_poly.type
_entity_poly.pdbx_seq_one_letter_code
_entity_poly.pdbx_strand_id
1 'polypeptide(L)'
;WELEQIIHEDEDEDHLQPVCFPKLTRISVFRCPKLKHLFHISVAPGLQKLYIIGNDELEEVFCHKDGADVTDYNEIVMNELRKLELINLPNLTNFWPAGYQIPFPSAPYRVVVRNCPKFRPSSEGDI
;
A
#
# COMPACT_ATOMS: atom_id res chain seq x y z
N TRP A 1 -14.36 6.94 -18.03
CA TRP A 1 -13.03 6.33 -17.96
C TRP A 1 -12.55 6.62 -16.55
N GLU A 2 -12.68 5.65 -15.66
CA GLU A 2 -12.30 5.78 -14.26
C GLU A 2 -11.27 4.71 -13.99
N LEU A 3 -10.19 5.07 -13.30
CA LEU A 3 -9.05 4.18 -13.05
C LEU A 3 -9.42 3.22 -11.91
N GLU A 4 -9.40 1.92 -12.19
CA GLU A 4 -9.70 0.86 -11.21
C GLU A 4 -8.44 0.26 -10.57
N GLN A 5 -7.29 0.29 -11.28
CA GLN A 5 -6.00 -0.24 -10.84
C GLN A 5 -4.83 0.58 -11.40
N ILE A 6 -3.67 0.57 -10.72
CA ILE A 6 -2.46 1.29 -11.18
C ILE A 6 -1.61 0.44 -12.15
N ILE A 7 -1.60 -0.88 -11.97
CA ILE A 7 -0.83 -1.83 -12.79
C ILE A 7 -1.78 -2.92 -13.25
N HIS A 8 -1.71 -3.27 -14.54
CA HIS A 8 -2.40 -4.41 -15.11
C HIS A 8 -1.55 -5.66 -14.85
N GLU A 9 -2.12 -6.67 -14.20
CA GLU A 9 -1.48 -7.98 -14.03
C GLU A 9 -1.83 -8.83 -15.26
N ASP A 10 -0.83 -9.22 -16.04
CA ASP A 10 -1.02 -10.16 -17.14
C ASP A 10 -1.05 -11.59 -16.56
N GLU A 11 -2.05 -12.39 -16.91
CA GLU A 11 -2.35 -13.72 -16.32
C GLU A 11 -1.27 -14.79 -16.63
N ASP A 12 -0.27 -14.47 -17.44
CA ASP A 12 0.75 -15.40 -17.91
C ASP A 12 2.16 -14.93 -17.47
N GLU A 13 2.64 -15.32 -16.28
CA GLU A 13 4.02 -15.78 -16.08
C GLU A 13 4.34 -16.11 -14.60
N ASP A 14 4.72 -17.37 -14.41
CA ASP A 14 5.19 -18.01 -13.18
C ASP A 14 6.65 -17.61 -12.84
N HIS A 15 7.01 -16.34 -13.09
CA HIS A 15 8.39 -15.86 -13.00
C HIS A 15 8.45 -14.56 -12.20
N LEU A 16 9.05 -14.64 -11.00
CA LEU A 16 9.67 -13.54 -10.24
C LEU A 16 9.09 -12.14 -10.50
N GLN A 17 8.20 -11.70 -9.62
CA GLN A 17 7.45 -10.45 -9.74
C GLN A 17 8.30 -9.29 -10.31
N PRO A 18 7.88 -8.62 -11.39
CA PRO A 18 8.67 -7.55 -11.96
C PRO A 18 8.69 -6.38 -10.98
N VAL A 19 9.89 -6.03 -10.53
CA VAL A 19 10.15 -4.70 -10.00
C VAL A 19 9.92 -3.71 -11.15
N CYS A 20 8.70 -3.25 -11.32
CA CYS A 20 8.32 -2.36 -12.42
C CYS A 20 8.92 -0.97 -12.25
N PHE A 21 9.05 -0.51 -11.00
CA PHE A 21 9.43 0.86 -10.70
C PHE A 21 10.52 0.95 -9.63
N PRO A 22 11.74 0.44 -9.91
CA PRO A 22 12.83 0.34 -8.93
C PRO A 22 13.29 1.70 -8.39
N LYS A 23 13.06 2.78 -9.13
CA LYS A 23 13.46 4.16 -8.77
C LYS A 23 12.29 5.01 -8.27
N LEU A 24 11.08 4.46 -8.18
CA LEU A 24 9.91 5.22 -7.78
C LEU A 24 9.91 5.44 -6.28
N THR A 25 10.11 6.70 -5.90
CA THR A 25 10.22 7.13 -4.49
C THR A 25 8.97 7.83 -3.98
N ARG A 26 8.07 8.25 -4.87
CA ARG A 26 6.87 8.98 -4.50
C ARG A 26 5.68 8.59 -5.34
N ILE A 27 4.55 8.37 -4.68
CA ILE A 27 3.25 8.15 -5.32
C ILE A 27 2.24 9.10 -4.70
N SER A 28 1.32 9.60 -5.53
CA SER A 28 0.26 10.48 -5.09
C SER A 28 -1.02 10.18 -5.87
N VAL A 29 -2.06 9.77 -5.15
CA VAL A 29 -3.35 9.33 -5.69
C VAL A 29 -4.44 10.24 -5.16
N PHE A 30 -5.12 10.96 -6.06
CA PHE A 30 -6.14 11.92 -5.69
C PHE A 30 -7.41 11.66 -6.48
N ARG A 31 -8.54 11.49 -5.77
CA ARG A 31 -9.88 11.45 -6.37
C ARG A 31 -10.03 10.38 -7.47
N CYS A 32 -9.58 9.17 -7.19
CA CYS A 32 -9.83 7.97 -7.99
C CYS A 32 -10.94 7.15 -7.27
N PRO A 33 -12.23 7.48 -7.46
CA PRO A 33 -13.30 6.94 -6.64
C PRO A 33 -13.49 5.43 -6.78
N LYS A 34 -13.15 4.85 -7.94
CA LYS A 34 -13.23 3.41 -8.24
C LYS A 34 -11.96 2.61 -7.92
N LEU A 35 -10.91 3.27 -7.44
CA LEU A 35 -9.66 2.59 -7.11
C LEU A 35 -9.85 1.79 -5.83
N LYS A 36 -9.77 0.45 -5.92
CA LYS A 36 -9.94 -0.45 -4.77
C LYS A 36 -8.64 -0.78 -4.06
N HIS A 37 -7.56 -0.91 -4.84
CA HIS A 37 -6.19 -1.20 -4.40
C HIS A 37 -5.18 -0.47 -5.30
N LEU A 38 -3.96 -0.20 -4.81
CA LEU A 38 -2.92 0.42 -5.65
C LEU A 38 -2.18 -0.63 -6.49
N PHE A 39 -1.33 -1.43 -5.85
CA PHE A 39 -0.47 -2.47 -6.45
C PHE A 39 0.18 -3.31 -5.35
N HIS A 40 0.80 -4.43 -5.72
CA HIS A 40 1.57 -5.25 -4.80
C HIS A 40 2.87 -4.56 -4.35
N ILE A 41 3.17 -4.61 -3.05
CA ILE A 41 4.29 -3.91 -2.39
C ILE A 41 5.66 -4.02 -3.10
N SER A 42 5.95 -5.14 -3.78
CA SER A 42 7.21 -5.41 -4.49
C SER A 42 7.46 -4.53 -5.73
N VAL A 43 6.41 -3.90 -6.27
CA VAL A 43 6.45 -3.10 -7.50
C VAL A 43 7.35 -1.87 -7.37
N ALA A 44 7.38 -1.29 -6.17
CA ALA A 44 8.07 -0.03 -5.87
C ALA A 44 8.86 -0.17 -4.55
N PRO A 45 9.92 -0.99 -4.53
CA PRO A 45 10.66 -1.29 -3.30
C PRO A 45 11.35 -0.06 -2.69
N GLY A 46 11.65 0.95 -3.51
CA GLY A 46 12.24 2.22 -3.09
C GLY A 46 11.24 3.33 -2.73
N LEU A 47 9.95 3.00 -2.56
CA LEU A 47 8.92 4.02 -2.30
C LEU A 47 9.11 4.64 -0.91
N GLN A 48 9.27 5.97 -0.89
CA GLN A 48 9.52 6.74 0.33
C GLN A 48 8.33 7.57 0.79
N LYS A 49 7.46 7.98 -0.14
CA LYS A 49 6.38 8.93 0.11
C LYS A 49 5.09 8.50 -0.57
N LEU A 50 4.03 8.35 0.20
CA LEU A 50 2.71 7.97 -0.30
C LEU A 50 1.64 8.95 0.18
N TYR A 51 0.86 9.46 -0.77
CA TYR A 51 -0.24 10.39 -0.52
C TYR A 51 -1.50 9.85 -1.19
N ILE A 52 -2.57 9.64 -0.42
CA ILE A 52 -3.83 9.08 -0.92
C ILE A 52 -4.96 9.93 -0.35
N ILE A 53 -5.69 10.62 -1.24
CA ILE A 53 -6.73 11.57 -0.84
C ILE A 53 -8.01 11.40 -1.65
N GLY A 54 -9.13 11.20 -0.96
CA GLY A 54 -10.48 11.24 -1.55
C GLY A 54 -10.76 10.08 -2.51
N ASN A 55 -10.33 8.86 -2.15
CA ASN A 55 -10.62 7.64 -2.92
C ASN A 55 -11.66 6.84 -2.14
N ASP A 56 -12.91 6.86 -2.63
CA ASP A 56 -14.06 6.42 -1.87
C ASP A 56 -14.15 4.88 -1.79
N GLU A 57 -13.84 4.15 -2.85
CA GLU A 57 -13.86 2.68 -2.89
C GLU A 57 -12.53 2.03 -2.47
N LEU A 58 -11.54 2.81 -2.02
CA LEU A 58 -10.26 2.24 -1.60
C LEU A 58 -10.41 1.50 -0.27
N GLU A 59 -10.20 0.19 -0.28
CA GLU A 59 -10.35 -0.68 0.89
C GLU A 59 -8.99 -1.03 1.51
N GLU A 60 -8.00 -1.34 0.67
CA GLU A 60 -6.63 -1.64 1.08
C GLU A 60 -5.65 -0.90 0.17
N VAL A 61 -4.56 -0.38 0.71
CA VAL A 61 -3.58 0.34 -0.11
C VAL A 61 -2.79 -0.62 -0.99
N PHE A 62 -2.19 -1.66 -0.41
CA PHE A 62 -1.41 -2.66 -1.13
C PHE A 62 -2.17 -3.99 -1.14
N CYS A 63 -2.23 -4.65 -2.29
CA CYS A 63 -2.86 -5.98 -2.42
C CYS A 63 -1.87 -7.11 -2.06
N HIS A 64 -2.41 -8.27 -1.66
CA HIS A 64 -1.70 -9.55 -1.67
C HIS A 64 -1.60 -10.09 -3.09
N LYS A 65 -0.58 -10.91 -3.37
CA LYS A 65 -0.67 -11.84 -4.51
C LYS A 65 -1.52 -13.03 -4.11
N ASP A 66 -2.55 -13.33 -4.89
CA ASP A 66 -3.28 -14.58 -4.77
C ASP A 66 -2.34 -15.77 -4.99
N GLY A 67 -2.32 -16.73 -4.06
CA GLY A 67 -1.60 -18.00 -4.20
C GLY A 67 -0.17 -18.06 -3.64
N ALA A 68 0.36 -16.99 -3.04
CA ALA A 68 1.61 -17.08 -2.29
C ALA A 68 1.33 -17.67 -0.90
N ASP A 69 1.78 -18.91 -0.70
CA ASP A 69 1.77 -19.59 0.60
C ASP A 69 2.43 -18.67 1.64
N VAL A 70 1.84 -18.61 2.83
CA VAL A 70 2.00 -17.51 3.81
C VAL A 70 3.38 -17.49 4.51
N THR A 71 4.39 -18.13 3.91
CA THR A 71 5.66 -18.49 4.56
C THR A 71 6.88 -17.77 4.01
N ASP A 72 6.79 -17.05 2.89
CA ASP A 72 7.95 -16.37 2.27
C ASP A 72 7.91 -14.83 2.37
N TYR A 73 7.17 -14.30 3.34
CA TYR A 73 7.05 -12.85 3.61
C TYR A 73 8.28 -12.22 4.27
N ASN A 74 9.35 -12.98 4.49
CA ASN A 74 10.52 -12.50 5.22
C ASN A 74 11.38 -11.49 4.43
N GLU A 75 11.15 -11.28 3.14
CA GLU A 75 12.06 -10.46 2.33
C GLU A 75 11.49 -9.21 1.68
N ILE A 76 10.17 -9.07 1.54
CA ILE A 76 9.63 -7.82 0.98
C ILE A 76 9.49 -6.84 2.12
N VAL A 77 10.58 -6.18 2.48
CA VAL A 77 10.57 -5.15 3.50
C VAL A 77 10.52 -3.79 2.82
N MET A 78 9.39 -3.09 2.91
CA MET A 78 9.26 -1.72 2.44
C MET A 78 9.91 -0.74 3.44
N ASN A 79 11.23 -0.87 3.59
CA ASN A 79 12.04 -0.17 4.60
C ASN A 79 12.19 1.33 4.34
N GLU A 80 11.90 1.79 3.12
CA GLU A 80 12.17 3.17 2.74
C GLU A 80 10.99 4.12 2.92
N LEU A 81 9.79 3.61 3.27
CA LEU A 81 8.61 4.45 3.45
C LEU A 81 8.79 5.35 4.67
N ARG A 82 8.90 6.67 4.44
CA ARG A 82 9.17 7.69 5.47
C ARG A 82 7.98 8.60 5.71
N LYS A 83 7.09 8.73 4.73
CA LYS A 83 5.92 9.61 4.82
C LYS A 83 4.69 8.96 4.21
N LEU A 84 3.63 8.93 5.00
CA LEU A 84 2.32 8.42 4.61
C LEU A 84 1.23 9.43 4.97
N GLU A 85 0.38 9.76 4.02
CA GLU A 85 -0.74 10.68 4.20
C GLU A 85 -2.01 10.10 3.57
N LEU A 86 -2.98 9.78 4.42
CA LEU A 86 -4.25 9.13 4.12
C LEU A 86 -5.40 10.06 4.54
N ILE A 87 -6.13 10.63 3.59
CA ILE A 87 -7.14 11.67 3.87
C ILE A 87 -8.44 11.38 3.12
N ASN A 88 -9.58 11.43 3.82
CA ASN A 88 -10.92 11.21 3.25
C ASN A 88 -11.01 9.87 2.52
N LEU A 89 -10.79 8.77 3.25
CA LEU A 89 -10.86 7.40 2.72
C LEU A 89 -11.93 6.63 3.52
N PRO A 90 -13.22 6.75 3.14
CA PRO A 90 -14.34 6.23 3.93
C PRO A 90 -14.35 4.70 4.05
N ASN A 91 -13.83 3.99 3.05
CA ASN A 91 -13.83 2.53 3.01
C ASN A 91 -12.50 1.88 3.40
N LEU A 92 -11.44 2.66 3.64
CA LEU A 92 -10.13 2.11 3.98
C LEU A 92 -10.18 1.37 5.31
N THR A 93 -9.92 0.07 5.29
CA THR A 93 -9.90 -0.79 6.49
C THR A 93 -8.47 -1.00 6.98
N ASN A 94 -7.54 -1.20 6.05
CA ASN A 94 -6.14 -1.49 6.36
C ASN A 94 -5.18 -0.79 5.37
N PHE A 95 -3.97 -0.52 5.85
CA PHE A 95 -2.90 0.03 5.03
C PHE A 95 -2.00 -1.07 4.45
N TRP A 96 -1.77 -2.13 5.23
CA TRP A 96 -0.96 -3.26 4.80
C TRP A 96 -1.83 -4.47 4.49
N PRO A 97 -1.31 -5.40 3.67
CA PRO A 97 -1.88 -6.72 3.55
C PRO A 97 -2.01 -7.37 4.94
N ALA A 98 -3.13 -8.05 5.21
CA ALA A 98 -3.32 -8.82 6.45
C ALA A 98 -2.13 -9.76 6.75
N GLY A 99 -1.63 -9.74 7.99
CA GLY A 99 -0.48 -10.54 8.43
C GLY A 99 0.88 -9.85 8.31
N TYR A 100 0.95 -8.67 7.70
CA TYR A 100 2.18 -7.90 7.56
C TYR A 100 2.45 -7.05 8.81
N GLN A 101 3.59 -7.27 9.47
CA GLN A 101 4.08 -6.38 10.53
C GLN A 101 4.95 -5.29 9.90
N ILE A 102 4.79 -4.05 10.35
CA ILE A 102 5.67 -2.95 9.93
C ILE A 102 6.95 -3.08 10.75
N PRO A 103 8.11 -3.41 10.18
CA PRO A 103 9.35 -3.04 10.81
C PRO A 103 9.43 -1.52 10.70
N PHE A 104 8.90 -0.81 11.70
CA PHE A 104 9.05 0.64 11.76
C PHE A 104 10.56 0.92 11.82
N PRO A 105 11.14 1.57 10.80
CA PRO A 105 12.55 1.89 10.85
C PRO A 105 12.79 2.89 11.98
N SER A 106 13.99 2.86 12.58
CA SER A 106 14.45 3.79 13.63
C SER A 106 14.58 5.26 13.19
N ALA A 107 14.19 5.58 11.95
CA ALA A 107 14.18 6.93 11.38
C ALA A 107 12.82 7.61 11.61
N PRO A 108 12.75 8.96 11.64
CA PRO A 108 11.49 9.66 11.88
C PRO A 108 10.49 9.38 10.75
N TYR A 109 9.49 8.56 11.06
CA TYR A 109 8.38 8.22 10.20
C TYR A 109 7.22 9.19 10.45
N ARG A 110 6.60 9.73 9.39
CA ARG A 110 5.44 10.63 9.51
C ARG A 110 4.21 9.99 8.88
N VAL A 111 3.27 9.60 9.72
CA VAL A 111 1.92 9.16 9.32
C VAL A 111 0.92 10.25 9.61
N VAL A 112 0.05 10.52 8.65
CA VAL A 112 -1.14 11.36 8.83
C VAL A 112 -2.34 10.58 8.33
N VAL A 113 -3.29 10.30 9.22
CA VAL A 113 -4.59 9.72 8.87
C VAL A 113 -5.69 10.69 9.29
N ARG A 114 -6.57 11.09 8.35
CA ARG A 114 -7.68 12.02 8.63
C ARG A 114 -8.92 11.59 7.86
N ASN A 115 -10.07 11.60 8.54
CA ASN A 115 -11.37 11.24 7.93
C ASN A 115 -11.35 9.85 7.25
N CYS A 116 -10.75 8.85 7.92
CA CYS A 116 -10.75 7.44 7.50
C CYS A 116 -11.49 6.61 8.56
N PRO A 117 -12.84 6.63 8.59
CA PRO A 117 -13.65 6.09 9.69
C PRO A 117 -13.56 4.57 9.87
N LYS A 118 -13.26 3.81 8.81
CA LYS A 118 -13.11 2.35 8.87
C LYS A 118 -11.68 1.90 9.18
N PHE A 119 -10.71 2.81 9.16
CA PHE A 119 -9.31 2.47 9.36
C PHE A 119 -9.07 2.11 10.81
N ARG A 120 -8.68 0.86 11.07
CA ARG A 120 -8.33 0.36 12.40
C ARG A 120 -6.85 -0.01 12.38
N PRO A 121 -5.96 0.83 12.92
CA PRO A 121 -4.57 0.39 13.07
C PRO A 121 -4.57 -0.87 13.92
N SER A 122 -3.88 -1.91 13.46
CA SER A 122 -3.65 -3.12 14.26
C SER A 122 -3.00 -2.68 15.57
N SER A 123 -3.71 -2.89 16.68
CA SER A 123 -3.29 -2.48 18.01
C SER A 123 -2.01 -3.20 18.41
N GLU A 124 -0.87 -2.53 18.21
CA GLU A 124 0.32 -2.58 19.07
C GLU A 124 1.22 -1.40 18.69
N GLY A 125 1.15 -0.34 19.49
CA GLY A 125 1.91 0.90 19.30
C GLY A 125 1.02 2.13 19.51
N ASP A 126 0.84 2.51 20.78
CA ASP A 126 0.23 3.78 21.15
C ASP A 126 0.95 4.96 20.46
N ILE A 127 0.15 5.93 20.03
CA ILE A 127 0.53 7.18 19.35
C ILE A 127 1.27 8.10 20.31
#